data_AF-A0A257SY31-F1
#
_entry.id   AF-A0A257SY31-F1
#
_cell.length_a   1.000
_cell.length_b   1.000
_cell.length_c   1.000
_cell.angle_alpha   90.00
_cell.angle_beta   90.00
_cell.angle_gamma   90.00
#
_symmetry.space_group_name_H-M   'P 1'
#
loop_
_entity.id
_entity.type
_entity.pdbx_description
1 polymer ?
#
loop_
_entity_poly.entity_id
_entity_poly.type
_entity_poly.pdbx_seq_one_letter_code
_entity_poly.pdbx_strand_id
1 'polypeptide(L)'
;MEKKDFAVDTRYALTVRDPETGRLRPANFYIYRLYAEFMVARMTDRDGSLHKIPYANVVKIVRTTPVPKSQRFAVPAALLDERAWKDRSSLTLYSSSPASGK
;
A
#
# COMPACT_ATOMS: atom_id res chain seq x y z
N MET A 1 14.79 -3.51 0.92
CA MET A 1 14.45 -3.80 -0.49
C MET A 1 14.64 -2.53 -1.33
N GLU A 2 14.55 -2.64 -2.65
CA GLU A 2 14.68 -1.53 -3.60
C GLU A 2 13.42 -1.43 -4.49
N LYS A 3 13.23 -0.29 -5.15
CA LYS A 3 12.08 -0.03 -6.04
C LYS A 3 11.85 -1.13 -7.09
N LYS A 4 12.94 -1.68 -7.65
CA LYS A 4 12.90 -2.69 -8.72
C LYS A 4 12.28 -4.03 -8.29
N ASP A 5 12.21 -4.29 -6.98
CA ASP A 5 11.62 -5.51 -6.43
C ASP A 5 10.08 -5.46 -6.44
N PHE A 6 9.50 -4.33 -6.83
CA PHE A 6 8.07 -4.08 -6.80
C PHE A 6 7.53 -3.67 -8.17
N ALA A 7 6.23 -3.90 -8.33
CA ALA A 7 5.46 -3.53 -9.51
C ALA A 7 4.14 -2.90 -9.08
N VAL A 8 3.68 -1.92 -9.85
CA VAL A 8 2.34 -1.35 -9.68
C VAL A 8 1.27 -2.40 -10.03
N ASP A 9 0.04 -2.17 -9.57
CA ASP A 9 -1.11 -3.03 -9.81
C ASP A 9 -0.89 -4.50 -9.39
N THR A 10 -0.16 -4.69 -8.29
CA THR A 10 0.26 -6.01 -7.83
C THR A 10 0.02 -6.14 -6.34
N ARG A 11 -0.47 -7.31 -5.93
CA ARG A 11 -0.62 -7.69 -4.53
C ARG A 11 0.65 -8.36 -4.02
N TYR A 12 1.09 -7.93 -2.85
CA TYR A 12 2.25 -8.47 -2.17
C TYR A 12 1.87 -8.91 -0.75
N ALA A 13 2.26 -10.12 -0.38
CA ALA A 13 2.37 -10.51 1.02
C ALA A 13 3.82 -10.23 1.46
N LEU A 14 3.99 -9.32 2.41
CA LEU A 14 5.29 -8.83 2.85
C LEU A 14 5.50 -9.10 4.33
N THR A 15 6.75 -9.22 4.73
CA THR A 15 7.18 -8.98 6.11
C THR A 15 7.74 -7.57 6.18
N VAL A 16 7.07 -6.71 6.94
CA VAL A 16 7.47 -5.31 7.15
C VAL A 16 7.96 -5.11 8.58
N ARG A 17 8.94 -4.24 8.75
CA ARG A 17 9.36 -3.72 10.04
C ARG A 17 8.49 -2.52 10.38
N ASP A 18 7.83 -2.62 11.51
CA ASP A 18 7.10 -1.52 12.13
C ASP A 18 8.12 -0.47 12.63
N PRO A 19 8.09 0.77 12.14
CA PRO A 19 9.08 1.78 12.50
C PRO A 19 8.94 2.27 13.94
N GLU A 20 7.75 2.16 14.55
CA GLU A 20 7.51 2.62 15.92
C GLU A 20 7.98 1.58 16.94
N THR A 21 7.68 0.31 16.69
CA THR A 21 7.96 -0.78 17.64
C THR A 21 9.19 -1.62 17.27
N GLY A 22 9.73 -1.46 16.05
CA GLY A 22 10.81 -2.27 15.51
C GLY A 22 10.43 -3.72 15.19
N ARG A 23 9.19 -4.13 15.49
CA ARG A 23 8.70 -5.50 15.34
C ARG A 23 8.46 -5.86 13.88
N LEU A 24 8.69 -7.13 13.55
CA LEU A 24 8.35 -7.66 12.24
C LEU A 24 6.89 -8.08 12.22
N ARG A 25 6.14 -7.59 11.23
CA ARG A 25 4.73 -7.94 11.03
C ARG A 25 4.49 -8.43 9.61
N PRO A 26 3.68 -9.48 9.41
CA PRO A 26 3.14 -9.77 8.09
C PRO A 26 2.15 -8.68 7.69
N ALA A 27 2.12 -8.34 6.40
CA ALA A 27 1.18 -7.38 5.87
C ALA A 27 0.88 -7.66 4.40
N ASN A 28 -0.39 -7.54 4.01
CA ASN A 28 -0.83 -7.75 2.63
C ASN A 28 -1.20 -6.44 1.96
N PHE A 29 -0.46 -6.09 0.91
CA PHE A 29 -0.57 -4.79 0.26
C PHE A 29 -0.90 -4.91 -1.23
N TYR A 30 -1.72 -4.00 -1.72
CA TYR A 30 -1.86 -3.72 -3.15
C TYR A 30 -1.09 -2.44 -3.49
N ILE A 31 -0.11 -2.51 -4.39
CA ILE A 31 0.72 -1.35 -4.76
C ILE A 31 0.05 -0.53 -5.86
N TYR A 32 -0.13 0.77 -5.62
CA TYR A 32 -0.61 1.72 -6.63
C TYR A 32 0.52 2.44 -7.35
N ARG A 33 1.50 2.94 -6.58
CA ARG A 33 2.59 3.76 -7.11
C ARG A 33 3.90 3.47 -6.40
N LEU A 34 4.97 3.63 -7.17
CA LEU A 34 6.36 3.44 -6.76
C LEU A 34 7.12 4.75 -6.96
N TYR A 35 7.54 5.37 -5.86
CA TYR A 35 8.45 6.52 -5.87
C TYR A 35 9.89 6.07 -5.66
N ALA A 36 10.82 7.02 -5.61
CA ALA A 36 12.24 6.73 -5.44
C ALA A 36 12.54 6.04 -4.10
N GLU A 37 11.95 6.53 -3.00
CA GLU A 37 12.29 6.07 -1.64
C GLU A 37 11.19 5.21 -0.99
N PHE A 38 9.96 5.33 -1.49
CA PHE A 38 8.80 4.67 -0.90
C PHE A 38 7.79 4.25 -1.97
N MET A 39 6.84 3.43 -1.55
CA MET A 39 5.67 3.06 -2.33
C MET A 39 4.39 3.48 -1.62
N VAL A 40 3.35 3.71 -2.41
CA VAL A 40 1.99 3.93 -1.91
C VAL A 40 1.16 2.69 -2.19
N ALA A 41 0.67 2.09 -1.12
CA ALA A 41 -0.02 0.82 -1.19
C ALA A 41 -1.27 0.80 -0.30
N ARG A 42 -2.28 0.04 -0.68
CA ARG A 42 -3.47 -0.22 0.14
C ARG A 42 -3.30 -1.49 0.95
N MET A 43 -3.61 -1.44 2.24
CA MET A 43 -3.78 -2.67 3.02
C MET A 43 -4.99 -3.44 2.52
N THR A 44 -4.79 -4.73 2.25
CA THR A 44 -5.86 -5.62 1.74
C THR A 44 -6.40 -6.55 2.81
N ASP A 45 -5.77 -6.59 3.97
CA ASP A 45 -6.11 -7.41 5.14
C ASP A 45 -6.80 -6.64 6.27
N ARG A 46 -6.97 -5.32 6.14
CA ARG A 46 -7.56 -4.44 7.16
C ARG A 46 -8.59 -3.48 6.56
N ASP A 47 -8.55 -2.21 6.95
CA ASP A 47 -9.51 -1.15 6.68
C ASP A 47 -9.44 -0.60 5.23
N GLY A 48 -8.54 -1.11 4.39
CA GLY A 48 -8.40 -0.63 3.01
C GLY A 48 -7.73 0.75 2.92
N SER A 49 -7.12 1.24 3.99
CA SER A 49 -6.39 2.50 3.99
C SER A 49 -5.14 2.43 3.11
N LEU A 50 -4.73 3.60 2.63
CA LEU A 50 -3.48 3.79 1.89
C LEU A 50 -2.35 4.04 2.87
N HIS A 51 -1.19 3.49 2.58
CA HIS A 51 0.02 3.63 3.37
C HIS A 51 1.22 3.97 2.49
N LYS A 52 2.04 4.87 3.01
CA LYS A 52 3.41 5.11 2.55
C LYS A 52 4.32 4.07 3.21
N ILE A 53 4.99 3.28 2.38
CA ILE A 53 5.90 2.24 2.85
C ILE A 53 7.29 2.51 2.29
N PRO A 54 8.26 2.91 3.13
CA PRO A 54 9.65 2.99 2.71
C PRO A 54 10.17 1.61 2.32
N TYR A 55 10.96 1.50 1.25
CA TYR A 55 11.51 0.21 0.83
C TYR A 55 12.49 -0.39 1.86
N ALA A 56 13.09 0.47 2.70
CA ALA A 56 13.93 0.09 3.83
C ALA A 56 13.16 -0.69 4.92
N ASN A 57 11.84 -0.47 5.05
CA ASN A 57 11.01 -1.14 6.04
C ASN A 57 10.53 -2.51 5.56
N VAL A 58 10.71 -2.86 4.28
CA VAL A 58 10.37 -4.19 3.76
C VAL A 58 11.55 -5.13 3.99
N VAL A 59 11.32 -6.16 4.79
CA VAL A 59 12.33 -7.17 5.15
C VAL A 59 12.30 -8.34 4.17
N LYS A 60 11.11 -8.77 3.75
CA LYS A 60 10.96 -9.92 2.85
C LYS A 60 9.68 -9.81 2.02
N ILE A 61 9.76 -10.23 0.76
CA ILE A 61 8.61 -10.52 -0.08
C ILE A 61 8.29 -12.01 0.07
N VAL A 62 7.09 -12.32 0.55
CA VAL A 62 6.63 -13.71 0.75
C VAL A 62 5.88 -14.21 -0.48
N ARG A 63 5.04 -13.35 -1.07
CA ARG A 63 4.24 -13.69 -2.26
C ARG A 63 3.99 -12.45 -3.10
N THR A 64 4.01 -12.63 -4.41
CA THR A 64 3.68 -11.61 -5.41
C THR A 64 2.56 -12.12 -6.29
N THR A 65 1.51 -11.33 -6.51
CA THR A 65 0.35 -11.71 -7.33
C THR A 65 -0.09 -10.49 -8.17
N PRO A 66 0.24 -10.46 -9.49
CA PRO A 66 -0.22 -9.40 -10.38
C PRO A 66 -1.75 -9.35 -10.43
N VAL A 67 -2.33 -8.14 -10.47
CA VAL A 67 -3.79 -7.97 -10.49
C VAL A 67 -4.27 -7.60 -11.90
N PRO A 68 -5.19 -8.38 -12.49
CA PRO A 68 -5.76 -8.06 -13.80
C PRO A 68 -6.55 -6.76 -13.75
N LYS A 69 -6.61 -6.03 -14.87
CA LYS A 69 -7.28 -4.71 -14.96
C LYS A 69 -8.70 -4.69 -14.37
N SER A 70 -9.46 -5.76 -14.57
CA SER A 70 -10.83 -5.91 -14.07
C SER A 70 -10.95 -6.00 -12.54
N GLN A 71 -9.86 -6.31 -11.83
CA GLN A 71 -9.83 -6.47 -10.37
C GLN A 71 -8.98 -5.41 -9.67
N ARG A 72 -8.53 -4.38 -10.41
CA ARG A 72 -7.74 -3.28 -9.85
C ARG A 72 -8.65 -2.40 -9.00
N PHE A 73 -8.13 -2.01 -7.84
CA PHE A 73 -8.81 -1.03 -7.03
C PHE A 73 -8.67 0.35 -7.69
N ALA A 74 -9.77 1.09 -7.79
CA ALA A 74 -9.74 2.47 -8.25
C ALA A 74 -9.53 3.41 -7.06
N VAL A 75 -8.60 4.36 -7.19
CA VAL A 75 -8.42 5.46 -6.23
C VAL A 75 -8.22 6.77 -7.00
N PRO A 76 -8.71 7.92 -6.48
CA PRO A 76 -8.47 9.21 -7.10
C PRO A 76 -6.97 9.48 -7.31
N ALA A 77 -6.59 9.92 -8.51
CA ALA A 77 -5.20 10.18 -8.86
C ALA A 77 -4.54 11.22 -7.93
N ALA A 78 -5.31 12.18 -7.42
CA ALA A 78 -4.84 13.19 -6.46
C ALA A 78 -4.31 12.58 -5.14
N LEU A 79 -4.81 11.39 -4.75
CA LEU A 79 -4.31 10.66 -3.57
C LEU A 79 -3.05 9.85 -3.87
N LEU A 80 -2.70 9.71 -5.15
CA LEU A 80 -1.48 9.09 -5.63
C LEU A 80 -0.49 10.15 -6.14
N ASP A 81 -0.66 11.42 -5.76
CA ASP A 81 0.33 12.48 -6.02
C ASP A 81 1.41 12.43 -4.94
N GLU A 82 2.68 12.52 -5.33
CA GLU A 82 3.81 12.44 -4.39
C GLU A 82 3.74 13.52 -3.31
N ARG A 83 3.25 14.72 -3.67
CA ARG A 83 3.14 15.87 -2.76
C ARG A 83 2.15 15.58 -1.63
N ALA A 84 1.12 14.77 -1.87
CA ALA A 84 0.16 14.37 -0.84
C ALA A 84 0.79 13.49 0.26
N TRP A 85 1.95 12.88 -0.02
CA TRP A 85 2.66 11.94 0.86
C TRP A 85 3.94 12.51 1.47
N LYS A 86 4.16 13.83 1.35
CA LYS A 86 5.31 14.51 1.95
C LYS A 86 5.29 14.35 3.47
N ASP A 87 4.18 14.73 4.10
CA ASP A 87 4.01 14.75 5.55
C ASP A 87 3.11 13.62 6.08
N ARG A 88 2.60 12.75 5.21
CA ARG A 88 1.63 11.69 5.55
C ARG A 88 2.24 10.30 5.45
N SER A 89 1.96 9.47 6.44
CA SER A 89 2.33 8.04 6.48
C SER A 89 1.18 7.11 6.11
N SER A 90 -0.06 7.54 6.36
CA SER A 90 -1.27 6.80 6.00
C SER A 90 -2.41 7.75 5.63
N LEU A 91 -3.33 7.27 4.81
CA LEU A 91 -4.55 7.96 4.44
C LEU A 91 -5.71 6.97 4.43
N THR A 92 -6.63 7.12 5.37
CA THR A 92 -7.87 6.35 5.40
C THR A 92 -8.78 6.86 4.29
N LEU A 93 -9.10 5.99 3.35
CA LEU A 93 -10.16 6.25 2.38
C LEU A 93 -11.48 6.03 3.11
N TYR A 94 -12.23 7.10 3.39
CA TYR A 94 -13.66 6.99 3.66
C TYR A 94 -14.34 6.58 2.36
N SER A 95 -14.23 5.30 2.00
CA SER A 95 -15.15 4.70 1.06
C SER A 95 -16.44 4.50 1.83
N SER A 96 -17.31 5.51 1.84
CA SER A 96 -18.71 5.32 2.18
C SER A 96 -19.22 4.21 1.26
N SER A 97 -19.35 2.99 1.78
CA SER A 97 -20.07 1.96 1.05
C SER A 97 -21.50 2.48 0.93
N PRO A 98 -22.07 2.67 -0.27
CA PRO A 98 -23.44 3.18 -0.41
C PRO A 98 -24.51 2.20 0.15
N ALA A 99 -24.11 1.05 0.67
CA ALA A 99 -24.98 -0.05 1.08
C ALA A 99 -25.06 -0.30 2.60
N SER A 100 -24.80 0.71 3.44
CA SER A 100 -25.21 0.66 4.85
C SER A 100 -25.73 2.03 5.29
N GLY A 101 -26.75 2.50 4.58
CA GLY A 101 -27.76 3.36 5.17
C GLY A 101 -28.58 2.55 6.17
N LYS A 102 -28.83 3.15 7.32
CA LYS A 102 -29.67 2.63 8.40
C LYS A 102 -31.11 2.43 7.95
#